data_AF-A0A928YQ03-F1
#
_entry.id   AF-A0A928YQ03-F1
#
_cell.length_a   1.000
_cell.length_b   1.000
_cell.length_c   1.000
_cell.angle_alpha   90.00
_cell.angle_beta   90.00
_cell.angle_gamma   90.00
#
_symmetry.space_group_name_H-M   'P 1'
#
loop_
_entity.id
_entity.type
_entity.pdbx_description
1 polymer ?
#
loop_
_entity_poly.entity_id
_entity_poly.type
_entity_poly.pdbx_seq_one_letter_code
_entity_poly.pdbx_strand_id
1 'polypeptide(L)'
;MSLADFLSPIQKSHYANNEQFNVAQLGSLIQAYEDAFPDLENEETKPQLAIIGVEEDRGSVNNAGAKKSPEKVRKHLYHLYPGDYRVRIADLGNIQQGNTINDTYTALKLVVEELIKKDILPIIIGGGQDLTYAQYQAYEGLEQRVEVAIIDNKLDLDQENAEETPINSATYLNHIILHQPDYLFNLSNIAYQTYLVNKDALNMYDKLFFSTMRLGMISGKLDHAEPLIRAADMVSFDISAIRASEATGNANATPNGLYGDEACQLARYAGISDKCTSVGFYEYNPTFDPMEFSGMLVAQMIWCFIDGYYQRKNDAPLIPKSDYLFYYTPLNADDHELIFIKSKKSDRWWMQVPYFGSKSVNERYYLMPCRYEDYQLAVQGEMPDLWWKTHQRLQ
;
A
#
# COMPACT_ATOMS: atom_id res chain seq x y z
N MET A 1 -7.96 -22.90 13.87
CA MET A 1 -6.72 -23.04 13.09
C MET A 1 -5.79 -21.96 13.61
N SER A 2 -4.55 -22.31 13.93
CA SER A 2 -3.54 -21.33 14.35
C SER A 2 -3.02 -20.59 13.12
N LEU A 3 -2.59 -19.34 13.26
CA LEU A 3 -1.87 -18.61 12.20
C LEU A 3 -0.67 -19.41 11.66
N ALA A 4 0.03 -20.12 12.56
CA ALA A 4 1.17 -20.96 12.22
C ALA A 4 0.83 -22.10 11.24
N ASP A 5 -0.44 -22.51 11.13
CA ASP A 5 -0.86 -23.59 10.22
C ASP A 5 -0.79 -23.16 8.74
N PHE A 6 -0.79 -21.84 8.46
CA PHE A 6 -0.71 -21.28 7.11
C PHE A 6 0.71 -20.91 6.66
N LEU A 7 1.67 -20.96 7.58
CA LEU A 7 3.00 -20.38 7.40
C LEU A 7 4.08 -21.45 7.59
N SER A 8 5.06 -21.44 6.70
CA SER A 8 6.28 -22.22 6.85
C SER A 8 7.41 -21.35 7.41
N PRO A 9 8.23 -21.89 8.32
CA PRO A 9 9.37 -21.17 8.88
C PRO A 9 10.44 -20.86 7.84
N ILE A 10 11.29 -19.89 8.15
CA ILE A 10 12.48 -19.53 7.38
C ILE A 10 13.74 -19.96 8.12
N GLN A 11 14.90 -19.84 7.47
CA GLN A 11 16.20 -20.11 8.08
C GLN A 11 17.10 -18.89 7.94
N LYS A 12 17.27 -18.13 9.02
CA LYS A 12 18.02 -16.85 8.98
C LYS A 12 19.47 -17.05 8.57
N SER A 13 20.05 -18.19 8.91
CA SER A 13 21.42 -18.58 8.52
C SER A 13 21.62 -18.61 7.00
N HIS A 14 20.59 -18.90 6.20
CA HIS A 14 20.67 -18.88 4.74
C HIS A 14 20.91 -17.50 4.15
N TYR A 15 20.53 -16.45 4.90
CA TYR A 15 20.69 -15.07 4.49
C TYR A 15 22.00 -14.47 5.01
N ALA A 16 22.62 -15.04 6.05
CA ALA A 16 23.80 -14.47 6.68
C ALA A 16 25.10 -14.91 5.96
N ASN A 17 26.03 -13.98 5.72
CA ASN A 17 27.31 -14.29 5.06
C ASN A 17 28.24 -15.19 5.91
N ASN A 18 28.11 -15.17 7.24
CA ASN A 18 28.94 -15.92 8.20
C ASN A 18 28.08 -16.60 9.28
N GLU A 19 26.93 -17.17 8.90
CA GLU A 19 25.93 -17.81 9.79
C GLU A 19 25.23 -16.88 10.79
N GLN A 20 25.77 -15.69 11.08
CA GLN A 20 25.18 -14.70 11.98
C GLN A 20 25.19 -13.28 11.40
N PHE A 21 24.16 -12.52 11.74
CA PHE A 21 24.07 -11.08 11.48
C PHE A 21 24.84 -10.29 12.54
N ASN A 22 25.30 -9.10 12.18
CA ASN A 22 25.78 -8.14 13.17
C ASN A 22 24.62 -7.76 14.09
N VAL A 23 24.87 -7.64 15.40
CA VAL A 23 23.86 -7.32 16.42
C VAL A 23 23.05 -6.05 16.15
N ALA A 24 23.59 -5.12 15.35
CA ALA A 24 22.91 -3.89 14.96
C ALA A 24 22.15 -3.98 13.63
N GLN A 25 22.25 -5.09 12.89
CA GLN A 25 21.51 -5.32 11.65
C GLN A 25 20.10 -5.82 11.93
N LEU A 26 19.16 -5.53 11.02
CA LEU A 26 17.76 -5.94 11.12
C LEU A 26 17.61 -7.45 11.31
N GLY A 27 18.43 -8.28 10.64
CA GLY A 27 18.38 -9.74 10.78
C GLY A 27 18.61 -10.25 12.22
N SER A 28 19.37 -9.51 13.04
CA SER A 28 19.55 -9.79 14.47
C SER A 28 18.41 -9.26 15.34
N LEU A 29 17.69 -8.24 14.89
CA LEU A 29 16.66 -7.54 15.66
C LEU A 29 15.23 -8.05 15.38
N ILE A 30 15.01 -8.62 14.19
CA ILE A 30 13.72 -9.19 13.78
C ILE A 30 13.51 -10.55 14.44
N GLN A 31 12.35 -10.73 15.07
CA GLN A 31 11.89 -12.01 15.60
C GLN A 31 11.34 -12.86 14.46
N ALA A 32 12.16 -13.77 13.93
CA ALA A 32 11.75 -14.63 12.82
C ALA A 32 11.17 -15.97 13.30
N TYR A 33 10.19 -16.47 12.55
CA TYR A 33 9.71 -17.84 12.67
C TYR A 33 10.75 -18.81 12.10
N GLU A 34 11.54 -19.41 12.98
CA GLU A 34 12.47 -20.51 12.67
C GLU A 34 11.94 -21.81 13.30
N ASP A 35 12.34 -22.11 14.54
CA ASP A 35 11.83 -23.29 15.27
C ASP A 35 10.55 -23.00 16.07
N ALA A 36 10.33 -21.74 16.45
CA ALA A 36 9.21 -21.31 17.27
C ALA A 36 8.48 -20.14 16.62
N PHE A 37 7.15 -20.21 16.58
CA PHE A 37 6.32 -19.15 16.05
C PHE A 37 6.37 -17.91 16.97
N PRO A 38 6.53 -16.68 16.43
CA PRO A 38 6.53 -15.46 17.24
C PRO A 38 5.25 -15.29 18.07
N ASP A 39 5.40 -14.78 19.30
CA ASP A 39 4.26 -14.44 20.15
C ASP A 39 3.63 -13.11 19.68
N LEU A 40 2.35 -13.17 19.31
CA LEU A 40 1.58 -12.04 18.78
C LEU A 40 0.61 -11.44 19.81
N GLU A 41 0.53 -11.99 21.02
CA GLU A 41 -0.47 -11.60 22.04
C GLU A 41 0.13 -10.78 23.18
N ASN A 42 1.39 -10.99 23.53
CA ASN A 42 2.02 -10.30 24.65
C ASN A 42 2.28 -8.83 24.33
N GLU A 43 1.46 -7.91 24.87
CA GLU A 43 1.50 -6.46 24.62
C GLU A 43 2.89 -5.79 24.79
N GLU A 44 3.79 -6.32 25.62
CA GLU A 44 5.14 -5.76 25.77
C GLU A 44 6.08 -6.15 24.63
N THR A 45 5.92 -7.36 24.09
CA THR A 45 6.80 -7.95 23.07
C THR A 45 6.16 -8.06 21.70
N LYS A 46 4.85 -7.83 21.61
CA LYS A 46 4.04 -7.92 20.40
C LYS A 46 4.65 -7.07 19.29
N PRO A 47 4.83 -7.65 18.09
CA PRO A 47 5.37 -6.91 16.96
C PRO A 47 4.36 -5.86 16.51
N GLN A 48 4.86 -4.74 16.01
CA GLN A 48 4.06 -3.69 15.37
C GLN A 48 3.93 -3.91 13.87
N LEU A 49 4.93 -4.57 13.28
CA LEU A 49 4.99 -4.93 11.87
C LEU A 49 5.26 -6.43 11.76
N ALA A 50 4.62 -7.09 10.79
CA ALA A 50 4.84 -8.49 10.48
C ALA A 50 5.22 -8.66 9.01
N ILE A 51 6.37 -9.28 8.73
CA ILE A 51 6.78 -9.63 7.37
C ILE A 51 6.20 -11.00 7.02
N ILE A 52 5.59 -11.10 5.84
CA ILE A 52 5.07 -12.35 5.28
C ILE A 52 5.56 -12.48 3.85
N GLY A 53 6.18 -13.61 3.53
CA GLY A 53 6.47 -13.99 2.15
C GLY A 53 5.31 -14.79 1.56
N VAL A 54 4.98 -14.57 0.30
CA VAL A 54 3.98 -15.37 -0.41
C VAL A 54 4.62 -15.96 -1.65
N GLU A 55 4.80 -17.27 -1.66
CA GLU A 55 5.50 -17.98 -2.74
C GLU A 55 4.54 -18.34 -3.89
N GLU A 56 3.72 -17.38 -4.34
CA GLU A 56 2.72 -17.60 -5.40
C GLU A 56 2.98 -16.77 -6.64
N ASP A 57 3.05 -17.43 -7.79
CA ASP A 57 3.23 -16.81 -9.11
C ASP A 57 2.37 -17.46 -10.21
N ARG A 58 1.41 -18.33 -9.86
CA ARG A 58 0.49 -18.93 -10.85
C ARG A 58 -0.38 -17.88 -11.54
N GLY A 59 -0.69 -16.79 -10.85
CA GLY A 59 -1.42 -15.64 -11.37
C GLY A 59 -0.55 -14.62 -12.12
N SER A 60 0.78 -14.73 -12.07
CA SER A 60 1.70 -13.77 -12.71
C SER A 60 1.71 -13.93 -14.23
N VAL A 61 1.13 -12.97 -14.94
CA VAL A 61 1.13 -12.96 -16.42
C VAL A 61 2.51 -12.60 -16.95
N ASN A 62 3.10 -13.52 -17.71
CA ASN A 62 4.45 -13.41 -18.29
C ASN A 62 5.61 -13.25 -17.30
N ASN A 63 5.40 -13.39 -15.98
CA ASN A 63 6.43 -13.16 -14.96
C ASN A 63 6.69 -14.39 -14.05
N ALA A 64 6.67 -15.59 -14.63
CA ALA A 64 6.94 -16.83 -13.90
C ALA A 64 8.33 -16.81 -13.23
N GLY A 65 8.40 -17.20 -11.96
CA GLY A 65 9.59 -17.12 -11.10
C GLY A 65 9.46 -16.12 -9.96
N ALA A 66 8.44 -15.26 -9.97
CA ALA A 66 8.19 -14.25 -8.92
C ALA A 66 7.99 -14.85 -7.52
N LYS A 67 7.58 -16.13 -7.41
CA LYS A 67 7.47 -16.83 -6.12
C LYS A 67 8.77 -16.91 -5.32
N LYS A 68 9.92 -16.70 -5.96
CA LYS A 68 11.24 -16.67 -5.30
C LYS A 68 11.58 -15.30 -4.68
N SER A 69 10.72 -14.30 -4.88
CA SER A 69 10.86 -12.94 -4.35
C SER A 69 11.17 -12.90 -2.85
N PRO A 70 10.40 -13.58 -1.97
CA PRO A 70 10.52 -13.37 -0.53
C PRO A 70 11.93 -13.65 0.01
N GLU A 71 12.52 -14.77 -0.41
CA GLU A 71 13.86 -15.18 -0.02
C GLU A 71 14.94 -14.15 -0.41
N LYS A 72 14.84 -13.60 -1.63
CA LYS A 72 15.84 -12.65 -2.15
C LYS A 72 15.71 -11.27 -1.51
N VAL A 73 14.49 -10.82 -1.27
CA VAL A 73 14.25 -9.55 -0.57
C VAL A 73 14.74 -9.66 0.87
N ARG A 74 14.42 -10.74 1.60
CA ARG A 74 14.91 -10.98 2.97
C ARG A 74 16.42 -10.98 3.05
N LYS A 75 17.09 -11.65 2.10
CA LYS A 75 18.55 -11.66 1.99
C LYS A 75 19.14 -10.25 2.04
N HIS A 76 18.53 -9.26 1.37
CA HIS A 76 19.03 -7.89 1.41
C HIS A 76 18.53 -7.11 2.63
N LEU A 77 17.25 -7.23 2.97
CA LEU A 77 16.61 -6.49 4.06
C LEU A 77 17.30 -6.75 5.40
N TYR A 78 17.64 -8.01 5.69
CA TYR A 78 18.22 -8.39 6.98
C TYR A 78 19.63 -7.83 7.20
N HIS A 79 20.34 -7.45 6.13
CA HIS A 79 21.66 -6.84 6.24
C HIS A 79 21.61 -5.32 6.48
N LEU A 80 20.45 -4.69 6.32
CA LEU A 80 20.28 -3.26 6.57
C LEU A 80 20.30 -2.97 8.08
N TYR A 81 20.66 -1.75 8.42
CA TYR A 81 20.63 -1.24 9.80
C TYR A 81 19.34 -0.47 10.02
N PRO A 82 18.67 -0.58 11.17
CA PRO A 82 17.48 0.21 11.47
C PRO A 82 17.82 1.71 11.59
N GLY A 83 16.78 2.55 11.51
CA GLY A 83 16.87 3.95 11.93
C GLY A 83 16.93 4.10 13.46
N ASP A 84 16.77 5.33 13.95
CA ASP A 84 16.79 5.64 15.39
C ASP A 84 15.43 5.34 16.06
N TYR A 85 15.09 4.05 16.14
CA TYR A 85 13.88 3.54 16.78
C TYR A 85 14.06 2.11 17.29
N ARG A 86 13.23 1.71 18.24
CA ARG A 86 13.21 0.32 18.73
C ARG A 86 12.44 -0.57 17.75
N VAL A 87 13.16 -1.50 17.13
CA VAL A 87 12.58 -2.51 16.24
C VAL A 87 11.66 -3.45 17.03
N ARG A 88 10.41 -3.54 16.59
CA ARG A 88 9.38 -4.50 17.04
C ARG A 88 8.74 -5.12 15.81
N ILE A 89 9.50 -5.99 15.14
CA ILE A 89 9.12 -6.58 13.86
C ILE A 89 9.25 -8.10 14.01
N ALA A 90 8.22 -8.81 13.56
CA ALA A 90 8.26 -10.25 13.40
C ALA A 90 8.34 -10.62 11.91
N ASP A 91 9.08 -11.68 11.58
CA ASP A 91 8.98 -12.33 10.27
C ASP A 91 8.26 -13.65 10.47
N LEU A 92 7.06 -13.75 9.93
CA LEU A 92 6.19 -14.90 10.15
C LEU A 92 6.45 -16.02 9.14
N GLY A 93 7.45 -15.86 8.27
CA GLY A 93 7.84 -16.85 7.27
C GLY A 93 7.03 -16.74 5.99
N ASN A 94 6.77 -17.88 5.35
CA ASN A 94 6.19 -17.93 4.00
C ASN A 94 4.84 -18.64 3.97
N ILE A 95 3.90 -18.10 3.20
CA ILE A 95 2.75 -18.85 2.69
C ILE A 95 3.21 -19.57 1.43
N GLN A 96 3.18 -20.91 1.46
CA GLN A 96 3.53 -21.74 0.31
C GLN A 96 2.34 -21.87 -0.65
N GLN A 97 2.61 -22.25 -1.91
CA GLN A 97 1.55 -22.52 -2.89
C GLN A 97 0.62 -23.61 -2.36
N GLY A 98 -0.67 -23.28 -2.21
CA GLY A 98 -1.69 -24.28 -1.93
C GLY A 98 -1.96 -25.18 -3.15
N ASN A 99 -2.79 -26.21 -2.96
CA ASN A 99 -3.14 -27.13 -4.06
C ASN A 99 -3.72 -26.36 -5.26
N THR A 100 -4.55 -25.37 -4.99
CA THR A 100 -5.06 -24.39 -5.95
C THR A 100 -4.57 -22.98 -5.61
N ILE A 101 -4.61 -22.06 -6.57
CA ILE A 101 -4.27 -20.65 -6.34
C ILE A 101 -5.21 -19.99 -5.31
N ASN A 102 -6.48 -20.41 -5.30
CA ASN A 102 -7.49 -19.93 -4.36
C ASN A 102 -7.20 -20.35 -2.91
N ASP A 103 -6.56 -21.51 -2.71
CA ASP A 103 -6.11 -21.92 -1.37
C ASP A 103 -5.05 -20.94 -0.84
N THR A 104 -4.12 -20.50 -1.71
CA THR A 104 -3.12 -19.48 -1.36
C THR A 104 -3.77 -18.13 -1.05
N TYR A 105 -4.74 -17.70 -1.86
CA TYR A 105 -5.51 -16.47 -1.60
C TYR A 105 -6.25 -16.52 -0.26
N THR A 106 -6.85 -17.66 0.05
CA THR A 106 -7.57 -17.86 1.32
C THR A 106 -6.61 -17.81 2.51
N ALA A 107 -5.44 -18.46 2.39
CA ALA A 107 -4.42 -18.40 3.43
C ALA A 107 -3.93 -16.96 3.66
N LEU A 108 -3.62 -16.22 2.59
CA LEU A 108 -3.18 -14.83 2.69
C LEU A 108 -4.27 -13.93 3.30
N LYS A 109 -5.51 -14.07 2.86
CA LYS A 109 -6.67 -13.36 3.44
C LYS A 109 -6.72 -13.53 4.96
N LEU A 110 -6.72 -14.79 5.43
CA LEU A 110 -6.86 -15.10 6.85
C LEU A 110 -5.67 -14.60 7.67
N VAL A 111 -4.44 -14.70 7.13
CA VAL A 111 -3.24 -14.20 7.81
C VAL A 111 -3.29 -12.68 7.95
N VAL A 112 -3.61 -11.95 6.88
CA VAL A 112 -3.69 -10.48 6.89
C VAL A 112 -4.82 -10.00 7.81
N GLU A 113 -5.99 -10.64 7.75
CA GLU A 113 -7.15 -10.32 8.57
C GLU A 113 -6.81 -10.41 10.07
N GLU A 114 -6.22 -11.53 10.50
CA GLU A 114 -5.87 -11.74 11.90
C GLU A 114 -4.78 -10.79 12.40
N LEU A 115 -3.83 -10.41 11.56
CA LEU A 115 -2.80 -9.43 11.92
C LEU A 115 -3.38 -8.04 12.10
N ILE A 116 -4.26 -7.61 11.19
CA ILE A 116 -4.91 -6.30 11.29
C ILE A 116 -5.81 -6.25 12.54
N LYS A 117 -6.57 -7.32 12.86
CA LYS A 117 -7.35 -7.40 14.13
C LYS A 117 -6.48 -7.24 15.38
N LYS A 118 -5.21 -7.59 15.29
CA LYS A 118 -4.23 -7.45 16.36
C LYS A 118 -3.47 -6.13 16.32
N ASP A 119 -3.84 -5.17 15.46
CA ASP A 119 -3.07 -3.93 15.27
C ASP A 119 -1.60 -4.18 14.85
N ILE A 120 -1.34 -5.28 14.14
CA ILE A 120 -0.04 -5.63 13.58
C ILE A 120 -0.10 -5.39 12.07
N LEU A 121 0.72 -4.49 11.55
CA LEU A 121 0.69 -4.14 10.13
C LEU A 121 1.46 -5.20 9.31
N PRO A 122 0.80 -5.94 8.39
CA PRO A 122 1.46 -6.89 7.53
C PRO A 122 2.18 -6.19 6.36
N ILE A 123 3.45 -6.54 6.20
CA ILE A 123 4.30 -6.23 5.06
C ILE A 123 4.42 -7.50 4.22
N ILE A 124 3.70 -7.54 3.10
CA ILE A 124 3.61 -8.69 2.22
C ILE A 124 4.71 -8.59 1.15
N ILE A 125 5.44 -9.69 0.94
CA ILE A 125 6.45 -9.81 -0.10
C ILE A 125 6.05 -10.93 -1.06
N GLY A 126 5.95 -10.59 -2.34
CA GLY A 126 5.87 -11.54 -3.46
C GLY A 126 4.46 -11.99 -3.79
N GLY A 127 4.26 -12.93 -4.72
CA GLY A 127 4.98 -13.05 -5.99
C GLY A 127 4.21 -12.22 -7.02
N GLY A 128 3.12 -12.76 -7.55
CA GLY A 128 2.25 -12.02 -8.47
C GLY A 128 1.40 -10.94 -7.79
N GLN A 129 1.07 -9.87 -8.53
CA GLN A 129 0.24 -8.78 -8.01
C GLN A 129 -1.23 -9.17 -7.83
N ASP A 130 -1.67 -10.31 -8.39
CA ASP A 130 -2.98 -10.91 -8.12
C ASP A 130 -3.27 -11.09 -6.63
N LEU A 131 -2.23 -11.28 -5.82
CA LEU A 131 -2.31 -11.35 -4.36
C LEU A 131 -2.86 -10.07 -3.70
N THR A 132 -2.84 -8.94 -4.40
CA THR A 132 -3.52 -7.70 -3.99
C THR A 132 -5.01 -7.96 -3.72
N TYR A 133 -5.66 -8.84 -4.49
CA TYR A 133 -7.06 -9.18 -4.24
C TYR A 133 -7.25 -9.89 -2.89
N ALA A 134 -6.37 -10.83 -2.54
CA ALA A 134 -6.43 -11.50 -1.24
C ALA A 134 -6.11 -10.55 -0.07
N GLN A 135 -5.17 -9.61 -0.26
CA GLN A 135 -4.89 -8.53 0.70
C GLN A 135 -6.13 -7.64 0.91
N TYR A 136 -6.86 -7.31 -0.16
CA TYR A 136 -8.11 -6.55 -0.09
C TYR A 136 -9.21 -7.34 0.64
N GLN A 137 -9.39 -8.62 0.30
CA GLN A 137 -10.40 -9.48 0.94
C GLN A 137 -10.24 -9.63 2.46
N ALA A 138 -9.04 -9.43 3.01
CA ALA A 138 -8.84 -9.44 4.45
C ALA A 138 -9.68 -8.38 5.20
N TYR A 139 -10.00 -7.27 4.53
CA TYR A 139 -10.82 -6.20 5.11
C TYR A 139 -12.31 -6.52 5.14
N GLU A 140 -12.77 -7.50 4.36
CA GLU A 140 -14.14 -7.99 4.39
C GLU A 140 -14.52 -8.47 5.80
N GLY A 141 -13.65 -9.27 6.44
CA GLY A 141 -13.86 -9.80 7.79
C GLY A 141 -13.78 -8.74 8.89
N LEU A 142 -13.33 -7.53 8.57
CA LEU A 142 -13.24 -6.39 9.49
C LEU A 142 -14.46 -5.47 9.40
N GLU A 143 -15.35 -5.69 8.42
CA GLU A 143 -16.51 -4.82 8.11
C GLU A 143 -16.10 -3.35 7.88
N GLN A 144 -14.90 -3.12 7.35
CA GLN A 144 -14.34 -1.80 7.10
C GLN A 144 -14.31 -1.48 5.61
N ARG A 145 -14.90 -0.34 5.22
CA ARG A 145 -14.65 0.22 3.88
C ARG A 145 -13.25 0.80 3.83
N VAL A 146 -12.49 0.45 2.80
CA VAL A 146 -11.07 0.80 2.66
C VAL A 146 -10.78 1.66 1.46
N GLU A 147 -9.79 2.54 1.62
CA GLU A 147 -9.11 3.19 0.52
C GLU A 147 -7.88 2.37 0.11
N VAL A 148 -7.80 2.07 -1.19
CA VAL A 148 -6.70 1.29 -1.76
C VAL A 148 -5.87 2.20 -2.66
N ALA A 149 -4.56 2.25 -2.41
CA ALA A 149 -3.59 2.89 -3.28
C ALA A 149 -2.75 1.85 -4.01
N ILE A 150 -2.70 1.95 -5.33
CA ILE A 150 -1.95 1.07 -6.21
C ILE A 150 -0.88 1.89 -6.91
N ILE A 151 0.38 1.46 -6.77
CA ILE A 151 1.52 2.09 -7.44
C ILE A 151 1.98 1.13 -8.53
N ASP A 152 1.73 1.52 -9.78
CA ASP A 152 1.83 0.66 -10.96
C ASP A 152 2.09 1.46 -12.24
N ASN A 153 2.69 0.84 -13.26
CA ASN A 153 2.78 1.42 -14.61
C ASN A 153 1.49 1.29 -15.43
N LYS A 154 0.55 0.41 -15.04
CA LYS A 154 -0.69 0.10 -15.76
C LYS A 154 -1.93 0.18 -14.87
N LEU A 155 -3.09 -0.01 -15.51
CA LEU A 155 -4.34 -0.35 -14.84
C LEU A 155 -4.65 -1.79 -15.25
N ASP A 156 -4.42 -2.74 -14.37
CA ASP A 156 -4.60 -4.19 -14.58
C ASP A 156 -6.08 -4.58 -14.55
N LEU A 157 -6.80 -4.06 -15.54
CA LEU A 157 -8.24 -4.16 -15.68
C LEU A 157 -8.62 -4.53 -17.11
N ASP A 158 -9.35 -5.64 -17.25
CA ASP A 158 -9.96 -6.08 -18.50
C ASP A 158 -11.35 -5.45 -18.66
N GLN A 159 -11.62 -4.85 -19.81
CA GLN A 159 -12.90 -4.19 -20.08
C GLN A 159 -13.82 -4.98 -20.99
N GLU A 160 -13.30 -5.98 -21.69
CA GLU A 160 -14.08 -6.73 -22.65
C GLU A 160 -14.88 -7.83 -21.96
N ASN A 161 -14.29 -8.51 -20.96
CA ASN A 161 -14.91 -9.65 -20.27
C ASN A 161 -14.80 -9.57 -18.73
N ALA A 162 -15.04 -8.39 -18.15
CA ALA A 162 -14.82 -8.10 -16.73
C ALA A 162 -15.42 -9.11 -15.71
N GLU A 163 -16.58 -9.72 -16.00
CA GLU A 163 -17.26 -10.65 -15.08
C GLU A 163 -16.79 -12.11 -15.20
N GLU A 164 -16.26 -12.51 -16.36
CA GLU A 164 -15.87 -13.91 -16.65
C GLU A 164 -14.35 -14.12 -16.65
N THR A 165 -13.58 -13.03 -16.56
CA THR A 165 -12.13 -13.07 -16.60
C THR A 165 -11.56 -13.71 -15.32
N PRO A 166 -10.60 -14.65 -15.42
CA PRO A 166 -9.97 -15.26 -14.26
C PRO A 166 -9.05 -14.26 -13.55
N ILE A 167 -8.94 -14.39 -12.21
CA ILE A 167 -8.02 -13.60 -11.39
C ILE A 167 -6.57 -13.89 -11.80
N ASN A 168 -5.85 -12.87 -12.25
CA ASN A 168 -4.42 -12.88 -12.51
C ASN A 168 -3.83 -11.47 -12.35
N SER A 169 -2.52 -11.32 -12.49
CA SER A 169 -1.82 -10.05 -12.25
C SER A 169 -2.25 -8.92 -13.20
N ALA A 170 -2.86 -9.22 -14.34
CA ALA A 170 -3.36 -8.24 -15.30
C ALA A 170 -4.87 -7.92 -15.16
N THR A 171 -5.59 -8.57 -14.24
CA THR A 171 -7.06 -8.52 -14.17
C THR A 171 -7.62 -8.45 -12.74
N TYR A 172 -6.76 -8.51 -11.70
CA TYR A 172 -7.19 -8.54 -10.31
C TYR A 172 -8.06 -7.34 -9.90
N LEU A 173 -7.89 -6.18 -10.55
CA LEU A 173 -8.70 -4.99 -10.28
C LEU A 173 -10.18 -5.19 -10.61
N ASN A 174 -10.51 -5.98 -11.64
CA ASN A 174 -11.90 -6.34 -11.94
C ASN A 174 -12.57 -6.97 -10.73
N HIS A 175 -11.86 -7.87 -10.06
CA HIS A 175 -12.38 -8.60 -8.92
C HIS A 175 -12.48 -7.74 -7.67
N ILE A 176 -11.60 -6.76 -7.49
CA ILE A 176 -11.72 -5.76 -6.40
C ILE A 176 -12.96 -4.88 -6.62
N ILE A 177 -13.13 -4.33 -7.83
CA ILE A 177 -14.21 -3.39 -8.16
C ILE A 177 -15.58 -4.08 -8.17
N LEU A 178 -15.66 -5.32 -8.67
CA LEU A 178 -16.90 -6.09 -8.73
C LEU A 178 -17.17 -6.92 -7.47
N HIS A 179 -16.29 -6.84 -6.47
CA HIS A 179 -16.42 -7.63 -5.25
C HIS A 179 -17.74 -7.34 -4.53
N GLN A 180 -18.38 -8.38 -4.00
CA GLN A 180 -19.58 -8.26 -3.18
C GLN A 180 -19.43 -9.10 -1.90
N PRO A 181 -19.69 -8.53 -0.71
CA PRO A 181 -20.18 -7.16 -0.45
C PRO A 181 -19.14 -6.06 -0.75
N ASP A 182 -19.58 -4.86 -1.12
CA ASP A 182 -18.69 -3.74 -1.44
C ASP A 182 -18.08 -3.08 -0.18
N TYR A 183 -16.76 -3.20 -0.05
CA TYR A 183 -15.95 -2.50 0.94
C TYR A 183 -14.86 -1.61 0.31
N LEU A 184 -14.91 -1.34 -0.99
CA LEU A 184 -14.01 -0.40 -1.65
C LEU A 184 -14.59 1.02 -1.53
N PHE A 185 -14.01 1.85 -0.67
CA PHE A 185 -14.42 3.26 -0.60
C PHE A 185 -13.82 4.10 -1.74
N ASN A 186 -12.54 3.89 -2.04
CA ASN A 186 -11.82 4.62 -3.07
C ASN A 186 -10.65 3.77 -3.58
N LEU A 187 -10.35 3.92 -4.86
CA LEU A 187 -9.19 3.35 -5.52
C LEU A 187 -8.34 4.48 -6.09
N SER A 188 -7.04 4.47 -5.78
CA SER A 188 -6.07 5.47 -6.26
C SER A 188 -4.95 4.80 -7.02
N ASN A 189 -4.89 4.95 -8.35
CA ASN A 189 -3.78 4.42 -9.16
C ASN A 189 -2.74 5.50 -9.43
N ILE A 190 -1.51 5.23 -9.04
CA ILE A 190 -0.38 6.17 -9.04
C ILE A 190 0.73 5.62 -9.93
N ALA A 191 1.40 6.52 -10.66
CA ALA A 191 2.53 6.23 -11.55
C ALA A 191 2.21 5.53 -12.88
N TYR A 192 0.92 5.40 -13.23
CA TYR A 192 0.55 4.76 -14.50
C TYR A 192 1.08 5.54 -15.71
N GLN A 193 1.35 4.83 -16.80
CA GLN A 193 1.86 5.39 -18.04
C GLN A 193 0.74 5.42 -19.08
N THR A 194 0.37 6.61 -19.56
CA THR A 194 -0.84 6.82 -20.39
C THR A 194 -0.88 5.94 -21.65
N TYR A 195 0.27 5.61 -22.24
CA TYR A 195 0.35 4.77 -23.44
C TYR A 195 0.19 3.26 -23.15
N LEU A 196 0.18 2.83 -21.88
CA LEU A 196 -0.08 1.45 -21.48
C LEU A 196 -1.53 1.23 -21.02
N VAL A 197 -2.34 2.29 -20.97
CA VAL A 197 -3.67 2.27 -20.36
C VAL A 197 -4.73 2.61 -21.40
N ASN A 198 -5.77 1.76 -21.47
CA ASN A 198 -6.93 2.01 -22.32
C ASN A 198 -7.74 3.21 -21.80
N LYS A 199 -8.17 4.11 -22.70
CA LYS A 199 -9.00 5.27 -22.37
C LYS A 199 -10.31 4.88 -21.69
N ASP A 200 -10.90 3.76 -22.06
CA ASP A 200 -12.16 3.31 -21.46
C ASP A 200 -11.98 2.96 -19.98
N ALA A 201 -10.78 2.54 -19.56
CA ALA A 201 -10.47 2.26 -18.15
C ALA A 201 -10.39 3.58 -17.37
N LEU A 202 -9.77 4.60 -17.96
CA LEU A 202 -9.75 5.95 -17.37
C LEU A 202 -11.17 6.53 -17.24
N ASN A 203 -12.00 6.36 -18.27
CA ASN A 203 -13.41 6.77 -18.23
C ASN A 203 -14.18 6.03 -17.12
N MET A 204 -13.89 4.75 -16.89
CA MET A 204 -14.48 3.99 -15.79
C MET A 204 -14.04 4.54 -14.43
N TYR A 205 -12.75 4.83 -14.24
CA TYR A 205 -12.24 5.45 -13.02
C TYR A 205 -12.93 6.79 -12.74
N ASP A 206 -13.11 7.64 -13.76
CA ASP A 206 -13.79 8.92 -13.59
C ASP A 206 -15.28 8.76 -13.24
N LYS A 207 -15.97 7.79 -13.86
CA LYS A 207 -17.38 7.46 -13.53
C LYS A 207 -17.57 6.93 -12.12
N LEU A 208 -16.61 6.15 -11.62
CA LEU A 208 -16.59 5.63 -10.24
C LEU A 208 -15.98 6.64 -9.26
N PHE A 209 -15.64 7.83 -9.72
CA PHE A 209 -14.98 8.89 -8.96
C PHE A 209 -13.66 8.45 -8.29
N PHE A 210 -12.98 7.46 -8.85
CA PHE A 210 -11.66 7.03 -8.42
C PHE A 210 -10.58 8.04 -8.80
N SER A 211 -9.43 7.89 -8.14
CA SER A 211 -8.29 8.79 -8.33
C SER A 211 -7.25 8.13 -9.23
N THR A 212 -6.71 8.89 -10.18
CA THR A 212 -5.60 8.44 -11.02
C THR A 212 -4.53 9.52 -11.07
N MET A 213 -3.27 9.10 -11.10
CA MET A 213 -2.13 9.99 -11.16
C MET A 213 -1.06 9.39 -12.07
N ARG A 214 -0.95 9.94 -13.28
CA ARG A 214 0.02 9.45 -14.27
C ARG A 214 1.45 9.79 -13.85
N LEU A 215 2.42 9.00 -14.32
CA LEU A 215 3.86 9.20 -14.06
C LEU A 215 4.33 10.65 -14.31
N GLY A 216 3.87 11.26 -15.41
CA GLY A 216 4.25 12.64 -15.76
C GLY A 216 3.76 13.72 -14.78
N MET A 217 2.81 13.41 -13.88
CA MET A 217 2.34 14.35 -12.85
C MET A 217 3.15 14.26 -11.55
N ILE A 218 3.81 13.13 -11.30
CA ILE A 218 4.62 12.89 -10.10
C ILE A 218 6.11 13.15 -10.35
N SER A 219 6.57 13.10 -11.59
CA SER A 219 7.97 13.36 -11.93
C SER A 219 8.39 14.77 -11.47
N GLY A 220 9.36 14.83 -10.56
CA GLY A 220 9.85 16.06 -9.94
C GLY A 220 8.91 16.69 -8.91
N LYS A 221 7.77 16.05 -8.59
CA LYS A 221 6.75 16.54 -7.64
C LYS A 221 6.08 15.39 -6.89
N LEU A 222 6.88 14.50 -6.28
CA LEU A 222 6.38 13.32 -5.57
C LEU A 222 5.44 13.64 -4.41
N ASP A 223 5.55 14.82 -3.82
CA ASP A 223 4.64 15.35 -2.80
C ASP A 223 3.18 15.40 -3.28
N HIS A 224 2.95 15.43 -4.60
CA HIS A 224 1.60 15.31 -5.18
C HIS A 224 0.94 13.96 -4.85
N ALA A 225 1.71 12.88 -4.74
CA ALA A 225 1.20 11.54 -4.45
C ALA A 225 0.95 11.31 -2.94
N GLU A 226 1.58 12.10 -2.06
CA GLU A 226 1.50 11.93 -0.60
C GLU A 226 0.06 11.88 -0.08
N PRO A 227 -0.87 12.77 -0.47
CA PRO A 227 -2.23 12.73 0.06
C PRO A 227 -2.99 11.46 -0.34
N LEU A 228 -2.82 11.00 -1.58
CA LEU A 228 -3.47 9.77 -2.07
C LEU A 228 -2.96 8.54 -1.30
N ILE A 229 -1.65 8.48 -1.04
CA ILE A 229 -1.05 7.39 -0.27
C ILE A 229 -1.43 7.48 1.21
N ARG A 230 -1.46 8.69 1.78
CA ARG A 230 -1.87 8.93 3.17
C ARG A 230 -3.35 8.62 3.42
N ALA A 231 -4.19 8.77 2.39
CA ALA A 231 -5.60 8.41 2.48
C ALA A 231 -5.82 6.88 2.47
N ALA A 232 -4.84 6.10 2.01
CA ALA A 232 -4.99 4.66 1.83
C ALA A 232 -4.88 3.88 3.16
N ASP A 233 -5.81 2.95 3.35
CA ASP A 233 -5.74 1.89 4.36
C ASP A 233 -4.82 0.76 3.86
N MET A 234 -4.90 0.48 2.56
CA MET A 234 -4.17 -0.58 1.89
C MET A 234 -3.30 -0.03 0.76
N VAL A 235 -2.03 -0.45 0.71
CA VAL A 235 -1.11 -0.11 -0.37
C VAL A 235 -0.64 -1.37 -1.10
N SER A 236 -0.72 -1.37 -2.43
CA SER A 236 -0.14 -2.39 -3.30
C SER A 236 0.88 -1.73 -4.23
N PHE A 237 2.11 -2.23 -4.22
CA PHE A 237 3.21 -1.69 -4.99
C PHE A 237 3.73 -2.76 -5.96
N ASP A 238 3.51 -2.55 -7.25
CA ASP A 238 4.17 -3.32 -8.31
C ASP A 238 5.50 -2.65 -8.68
N ILE A 239 6.59 -3.42 -8.61
CA ILE A 239 7.91 -2.93 -9.01
C ILE A 239 7.98 -2.53 -10.50
N SER A 240 7.03 -2.95 -11.33
CA SER A 240 6.92 -2.56 -12.74
C SER A 240 6.66 -1.06 -12.93
N ALA A 241 6.21 -0.35 -11.88
CA ALA A 241 6.14 1.10 -11.83
C ALA A 241 7.53 1.76 -11.90
N ILE A 242 8.58 1.03 -11.52
CA ILE A 242 9.97 1.48 -11.48
C ILE A 242 10.61 1.21 -12.85
N ARG A 243 11.40 2.16 -13.33
CA ARG A 243 12.08 1.99 -14.63
C ARG A 243 13.04 0.81 -14.61
N ALA A 244 13.11 0.07 -15.72
CA ALA A 244 13.93 -1.13 -15.85
C ALA A 244 15.41 -0.91 -15.52
N SER A 245 15.97 0.29 -15.73
CA SER A 245 17.38 0.55 -15.40
C SER A 245 17.69 0.47 -13.90
N GLU A 246 16.67 0.60 -13.03
CA GLU A 246 16.79 0.49 -11.58
C GLU A 246 16.18 -0.84 -11.06
N ALA A 247 15.15 -1.36 -11.74
CA ALA A 247 14.44 -2.57 -11.38
C ALA A 247 14.25 -3.52 -12.59
N THR A 248 15.30 -4.25 -12.98
CA THR A 248 15.23 -5.23 -14.09
C THR A 248 14.51 -6.52 -13.73
N GLY A 249 14.30 -6.78 -12.43
CA GLY A 249 13.77 -8.02 -11.88
C GLY A 249 12.27 -8.22 -12.11
N ASN A 250 11.79 -8.00 -13.33
CA ASN A 250 10.43 -8.28 -13.77
C ASN A 250 10.46 -8.55 -15.27
N ALA A 251 9.84 -9.62 -15.75
CA ALA A 251 9.76 -9.93 -17.17
C ALA A 251 9.05 -8.83 -18.00
N ASN A 252 8.14 -8.10 -17.35
CA ASN A 252 7.35 -7.01 -17.92
C ASN A 252 7.99 -5.63 -17.67
N ALA A 253 9.25 -5.56 -17.22
CA ALA A 253 9.93 -4.29 -16.94
C ALA A 253 9.97 -3.37 -18.17
N THR A 254 9.70 -2.09 -17.97
CA THR A 254 9.65 -1.09 -19.05
C THR A 254 10.71 0.00 -18.86
N PRO A 255 11.19 0.65 -19.93
CA PRO A 255 12.32 1.59 -19.84
C PRO A 255 12.00 2.87 -19.06
N ASN A 256 10.73 3.28 -18.99
CA ASN A 256 10.28 4.46 -18.26
C ASN A 256 9.56 4.04 -16.98
N GLY A 257 9.62 4.86 -15.96
CA GLY A 257 9.05 4.59 -14.65
C GLY A 257 9.65 5.51 -13.59
N LEU A 258 9.31 5.24 -12.34
CA LEU A 258 9.91 5.87 -11.17
C LEU A 258 11.41 5.59 -11.12
N TYR A 259 12.17 6.53 -10.56
CA TYR A 259 13.52 6.24 -10.09
C TYR A 259 13.46 5.44 -8.78
N GLY A 260 14.54 4.73 -8.43
CA GLY A 260 14.56 3.89 -7.22
C GLY A 260 14.38 4.69 -5.92
N ASP A 261 14.97 5.89 -5.84
CA ASP A 261 14.79 6.81 -4.71
C ASP A 261 13.35 7.36 -4.63
N GLU A 262 12.72 7.63 -5.77
CA GLU A 262 11.31 8.01 -5.83
C GLU A 262 10.40 6.89 -5.30
N ALA A 263 10.67 5.63 -5.69
CA ALA A 263 9.93 4.47 -5.20
C ALA A 263 10.08 4.29 -3.67
N CYS A 264 11.30 4.43 -3.15
CA CYS A 264 11.58 4.44 -1.71
C CYS A 264 10.83 5.57 -0.99
N GLN A 265 10.75 6.76 -1.58
CA GLN A 265 10.02 7.89 -1.02
C GLN A 265 8.50 7.64 -0.96
N LEU A 266 7.91 7.03 -2.00
CA LEU A 266 6.49 6.65 -1.99
C LEU A 266 6.21 5.57 -0.93
N ALA A 267 7.09 4.57 -0.81
CA ALA A 267 7.00 3.55 0.25
C ALA A 267 7.09 4.19 1.65
N ARG A 268 7.95 5.20 1.82
CA ARG A 268 8.04 5.96 3.06
C ARG A 268 6.77 6.77 3.36
N TYR A 269 6.12 7.36 2.36
CA TYR A 269 4.82 8.03 2.55
C TYR A 269 3.75 7.06 3.06
N ALA A 270 3.71 5.84 2.51
CA ALA A 270 2.81 4.79 3.00
C ALA A 270 3.11 4.42 4.47
N GLY A 271 4.39 4.32 4.84
CA GLY A 271 4.80 4.09 6.22
C GLY A 271 4.33 5.19 7.18
N ILE A 272 4.50 6.47 6.82
CA ILE A 272 4.15 7.64 7.65
C ILE A 272 2.62 7.82 7.80
N SER A 273 1.84 7.22 6.91
CA SER A 273 0.38 7.28 6.99
C SER A 273 -0.11 6.60 8.26
N ASP A 274 -0.76 7.35 9.16
CA ASP A 274 -1.37 6.78 10.36
C ASP A 274 -2.56 5.85 10.02
N LYS A 275 -3.09 5.94 8.78
CA LYS A 275 -4.23 5.18 8.28
C LYS A 275 -3.84 3.85 7.62
N CYS A 276 -2.61 3.72 7.10
CA CYS A 276 -2.19 2.50 6.42
C CYS A 276 -2.09 1.33 7.42
N THR A 277 -2.84 0.27 7.13
CA THR A 277 -2.95 -0.96 7.92
C THR A 277 -2.42 -2.20 7.20
N SER A 278 -2.14 -2.15 5.89
CA SER A 278 -1.38 -3.18 5.18
C SER A 278 -0.65 -2.67 3.95
N VAL A 279 0.50 -3.26 3.64
CA VAL A 279 1.28 -2.96 2.42
C VAL A 279 1.79 -4.24 1.77
N GLY A 280 1.78 -4.29 0.43
CA GLY A 280 2.35 -5.39 -0.34
C GLY A 280 3.30 -4.91 -1.44
N PHE A 281 4.39 -5.66 -1.63
CA PHE A 281 5.39 -5.45 -2.68
C PHE A 281 5.42 -6.67 -3.61
N TYR A 282 5.04 -6.45 -4.87
CA TYR A 282 4.72 -7.52 -5.83
C TYR A 282 5.59 -7.48 -7.08
N GLU A 283 5.51 -8.57 -7.86
CA GLU A 283 6.09 -8.78 -9.19
C GLU A 283 7.64 -8.75 -9.27
N TYR A 284 8.33 -8.73 -8.14
CA TYR A 284 9.77 -9.01 -8.13
C TYR A 284 10.05 -10.45 -8.51
N ASN A 285 10.82 -10.63 -9.59
CA ASN A 285 11.23 -11.90 -10.13
C ASN A 285 12.76 -11.99 -10.18
N PRO A 286 13.38 -12.71 -9.24
CA PRO A 286 14.81 -12.94 -9.20
C PRO A 286 15.39 -13.59 -10.46
N THR A 287 14.58 -14.27 -11.27
CA THR A 287 15.03 -14.90 -12.53
C THR A 287 15.54 -13.87 -13.54
N PHE A 288 15.00 -12.65 -13.48
CA PHE A 288 15.39 -11.52 -14.35
C PHE A 288 16.34 -10.52 -13.63
N ASP A 289 16.85 -10.89 -12.46
CA ASP A 289 17.73 -10.04 -11.65
C ASP A 289 18.98 -10.79 -11.16
N PRO A 290 19.90 -11.18 -12.05
CA PRO A 290 21.07 -11.99 -11.68
C PRO A 290 21.99 -11.32 -10.65
N MET A 291 22.03 -9.99 -10.62
CA MET A 291 22.81 -9.19 -9.67
C MET A 291 22.03 -8.81 -8.41
N GLU A 292 20.75 -9.20 -8.34
CA GLU A 292 19.85 -8.95 -7.21
C GLU A 292 19.64 -7.45 -6.90
N PHE A 293 19.87 -6.54 -7.88
CA PHE A 293 19.71 -5.09 -7.67
C PHE A 293 18.25 -4.70 -7.41
N SER A 294 17.32 -5.36 -8.09
CA SER A 294 15.89 -5.13 -7.84
C SER A 294 15.50 -5.68 -6.47
N GLY A 295 16.07 -6.81 -6.07
CA GLY A 295 15.91 -7.36 -4.71
C GLY A 295 16.45 -6.43 -3.62
N MET A 296 17.60 -5.79 -3.86
CA MET A 296 18.15 -4.74 -3.00
C MET A 296 17.23 -3.52 -2.92
N LEU A 297 16.69 -3.08 -4.06
CA LEU A 297 15.78 -1.93 -4.12
C LEU A 297 14.47 -2.21 -3.36
N VAL A 298 13.84 -3.37 -3.56
CA VAL A 298 12.63 -3.74 -2.80
C VAL A 298 12.92 -3.81 -1.29
N ALA A 299 14.08 -4.33 -0.90
CA ALA A 299 14.50 -4.31 0.51
C ALA A 299 14.66 -2.87 1.06
N GLN A 300 15.18 -1.93 0.25
CA GLN A 300 15.27 -0.52 0.62
C GLN A 300 13.89 0.15 0.68
N MET A 301 12.97 -0.20 -0.21
CA MET A 301 11.58 0.30 -0.17
C MET A 301 10.88 -0.16 1.12
N ILE A 302 11.00 -1.44 1.48
CA ILE A 302 10.49 -1.97 2.75
C ILE A 302 11.16 -1.26 3.93
N TRP A 303 12.48 -1.04 3.88
CA TRP A 303 13.19 -0.29 4.92
C TRP A 303 12.65 1.14 5.07
N CYS A 304 12.43 1.85 3.96
CA CYS A 304 11.86 3.20 3.94
C CYS A 304 10.42 3.22 4.46
N PHE A 305 9.63 2.19 4.17
CA PHE A 305 8.31 2.00 4.76
C PHE A 305 8.39 1.83 6.28
N ILE A 306 9.28 0.96 6.77
CA ILE A 306 9.50 0.73 8.21
C ILE A 306 9.94 2.03 8.90
N ASP A 307 10.90 2.75 8.33
CA ASP A 307 11.33 4.06 8.82
C ASP A 307 10.16 5.05 8.89
N GLY A 308 9.33 5.10 7.84
CA GLY A 308 8.13 5.91 7.82
C GLY A 308 7.14 5.54 8.93
N TYR A 309 6.90 4.25 9.14
CA TYR A 309 6.01 3.74 10.19
C TYR A 309 6.43 4.19 11.58
N TYR A 310 7.71 4.07 11.92
CA TYR A 310 8.22 4.53 13.22
C TYR A 310 8.25 6.06 13.38
N GLN A 311 8.07 6.81 12.28
CA GLN A 311 7.98 8.27 12.29
C GLN A 311 6.54 8.81 12.23
N ARG A 312 5.53 7.92 12.27
CA ARG A 312 4.11 8.27 12.38
C ARG A 312 3.88 9.31 13.48
N LYS A 313 3.16 10.37 13.11
CA LYS A 313 2.90 11.51 14.01
C LYS A 313 1.62 11.32 14.81
N ASN A 314 0.77 10.37 14.43
CA ASN A 314 -0.55 10.14 15.04
C ASN A 314 -1.33 11.45 15.15
N ASP A 315 -1.34 12.23 14.06
CA ASP A 315 -2.06 13.50 13.99
C ASP A 315 -3.42 13.38 13.28
N ALA A 316 -3.85 12.16 13.00
CA ALA A 316 -5.24 11.77 12.78
C ALA A 316 -5.56 10.61 13.75
N PRO A 317 -6.67 10.66 14.53
CA PRO A 317 -7.79 11.59 14.47
C PRO A 317 -7.49 12.98 15.08
N LEU A 318 -8.31 13.98 14.72
CA LEU A 318 -8.14 15.40 15.05
C LEU A 318 -8.39 15.76 16.53
N ILE A 319 -7.71 15.08 17.45
CA ILE A 319 -7.92 15.21 18.90
C ILE A 319 -6.56 15.33 19.60
N PRO A 320 -6.36 16.35 20.45
CA PRO A 320 -7.28 17.46 20.75
C PRO A 320 -7.34 18.51 19.63
N LYS A 321 -8.50 19.17 19.44
CA LYS A 321 -8.68 20.23 18.40
C LYS A 321 -7.66 21.37 18.52
N SER A 322 -7.07 21.60 19.69
CA SER A 322 -6.02 22.60 19.93
C SER A 322 -4.78 22.40 19.07
N ASP A 323 -4.54 21.18 18.61
CA ASP A 323 -3.35 20.81 17.83
C ASP A 323 -3.51 21.15 16.33
N TYR A 324 -4.64 21.76 15.94
CA TYR A 324 -4.99 22.04 14.55
C TYR A 324 -5.37 23.50 14.33
N LEU A 325 -5.22 23.94 13.09
CA LEU A 325 -5.72 25.21 12.57
C LEU A 325 -6.84 24.93 11.57
N PHE A 326 -7.94 25.66 11.67
CA PHE A 326 -9.10 25.53 10.79
C PHE A 326 -9.18 26.77 9.89
N TYR A 327 -9.37 26.54 8.59
CA TYR A 327 -9.52 27.57 7.57
C TYR A 327 -10.86 27.36 6.87
N TYR A 328 -11.69 28.39 6.89
CA TYR A 328 -13.03 28.40 6.30
C TYR A 328 -12.97 29.21 5.02
N THR A 329 -13.30 28.57 3.89
CA THR A 329 -13.19 29.16 2.56
C THR A 329 -14.55 29.10 1.85
N PRO A 330 -15.26 30.25 1.70
CA PRO A 330 -16.51 30.29 0.95
C PRO A 330 -16.23 30.15 -0.55
N LEU A 331 -17.03 29.36 -1.26
CA LEU A 331 -16.97 29.26 -2.72
C LEU A 331 -17.91 30.27 -3.37
N ASN A 332 -17.51 30.77 -4.55
CA ASN A 332 -18.24 31.83 -5.26
C ASN A 332 -19.56 31.37 -5.90
N ALA A 333 -19.77 30.05 -6.06
CA ALA A 333 -20.80 29.50 -6.95
C ALA A 333 -21.89 28.66 -6.26
N ASP A 334 -21.66 28.14 -5.05
CA ASP A 334 -22.61 27.30 -4.31
C ASP A 334 -22.54 27.66 -2.81
N ASP A 335 -23.64 27.49 -2.06
CA ASP A 335 -23.75 27.74 -0.60
C ASP A 335 -22.84 26.81 0.27
N HIS A 336 -21.79 26.22 -0.30
CA HIS A 336 -20.85 25.33 0.38
C HIS A 336 -19.62 26.11 0.87
N GLU A 337 -19.37 26.02 2.17
CA GLU A 337 -18.13 26.46 2.80
C GLU A 337 -17.16 25.28 2.89
N LEU A 338 -15.96 25.42 2.32
CA LEU A 338 -14.90 24.42 2.45
C LEU A 338 -14.14 24.62 3.75
N ILE A 339 -13.96 23.55 4.52
CA ILE A 339 -13.22 23.57 5.78
C ILE A 339 -11.90 22.81 5.59
N PHE A 340 -10.80 23.55 5.63
CA PHE A 340 -9.44 23.00 5.61
C PHE A 340 -8.86 22.95 7.02
N ILE A 341 -8.06 21.92 7.27
CA ILE A 341 -7.48 21.65 8.58
C ILE A 341 -5.99 21.41 8.41
N LYS A 342 -5.19 22.13 9.18
CA LYS A 342 -3.73 21.98 9.20
C LYS A 342 -3.27 21.48 10.57
N SER A 343 -2.47 20.41 10.60
CA SER A 343 -1.80 19.93 11.81
C SER A 343 -0.67 20.87 12.20
N LYS A 344 -0.64 21.32 13.46
CA LYS A 344 0.48 22.09 14.02
C LYS A 344 1.72 21.22 14.27
N LYS A 345 1.57 19.90 14.29
CA LYS A 345 2.64 18.93 14.58
C LYS A 345 3.43 18.55 13.33
N SER A 346 2.74 18.41 12.19
CA SER A 346 3.34 17.87 10.96
C SER A 346 3.24 18.81 9.76
N ASP A 347 2.54 19.94 9.90
CA ASP A 347 2.17 20.84 8.81
C ASP A 347 1.34 20.18 7.68
N ARG A 348 0.88 18.93 7.85
CA ARG A 348 -0.01 18.23 6.90
C ARG A 348 -1.40 18.85 6.88
N TRP A 349 -2.07 18.73 5.74
CA TRP A 349 -3.39 19.29 5.49
C TRP A 349 -4.45 18.21 5.24
N TRP A 350 -5.67 18.53 5.63
CA TRP A 350 -6.89 17.78 5.34
C TRP A 350 -8.01 18.75 4.97
N MET A 351 -9.01 18.25 4.27
CA MET A 351 -10.27 18.93 4.00
C MET A 351 -11.42 18.11 4.59
N GLN A 352 -12.43 18.78 5.14
CA GLN A 352 -13.67 18.13 5.55
C GLN A 352 -14.61 18.02 4.36
N VAL A 353 -15.09 16.80 4.11
CA VAL A 353 -16.09 16.52 3.08
C VAL A 353 -17.36 16.03 3.78
N PRO A 354 -18.48 16.77 3.72
CA PRO A 354 -19.72 16.36 4.37
C PRO A 354 -20.32 15.12 3.68
N TYR A 355 -21.05 14.29 4.43
CA TYR A 355 -21.88 13.23 3.84
C TYR A 355 -23.16 13.83 3.24
N PHE A 356 -23.79 13.13 2.30
CA PHE A 356 -25.03 13.63 1.69
C PHE A 356 -26.19 13.74 2.69
N GLY A 357 -27.03 14.78 2.54
CA GLY A 357 -28.22 15.00 3.38
C GLY A 357 -27.96 15.66 4.74
N SER A 358 -26.70 16.00 5.00
CA SER A 358 -26.18 16.62 6.20
C SER A 358 -26.43 18.15 6.17
N LYS A 359 -27.10 18.74 7.18
CA LYS A 359 -27.50 20.16 7.32
C LYS A 359 -27.06 20.88 8.63
N SER A 360 -26.11 20.38 9.41
CA SER A 360 -25.80 20.78 10.79
C SER A 360 -24.31 20.72 11.15
N VAL A 361 -23.89 21.58 12.06
CA VAL A 361 -22.49 21.84 12.47
C VAL A 361 -21.83 20.67 13.24
N ASN A 362 -22.59 19.64 13.65
CA ASN A 362 -22.11 18.44 14.36
C ASN A 362 -22.00 17.19 13.48
N GLU A 363 -21.99 17.38 12.16
CA GLU A 363 -22.22 16.28 11.25
C GLU A 363 -21.03 15.39 10.96
N ARG A 364 -21.35 14.16 10.55
CA ARG A 364 -20.37 13.19 10.08
C ARG A 364 -19.72 13.80 8.84
N TYR A 365 -18.40 13.89 8.85
CA TYR A 365 -17.60 14.31 7.70
C TYR A 365 -16.51 13.28 7.45
N TYR A 366 -16.13 13.16 6.19
CA TYR A 366 -14.94 12.45 5.79
C TYR A 366 -13.76 13.40 5.83
N LEU A 367 -12.65 12.96 6.43
CA LEU A 367 -11.43 13.75 6.52
C LEU A 367 -10.49 13.33 5.40
N MET A 368 -10.43 14.11 4.33
CA MET A 368 -9.62 13.79 3.16
C MET A 368 -8.26 14.48 3.23
N PRO A 369 -7.14 13.73 3.27
CA PRO A 369 -5.79 14.27 3.04
C PRO A 369 -5.75 15.19 1.82
N CYS A 370 -5.17 16.38 1.97
CA CYS A 370 -5.00 17.32 0.87
C CYS A 370 -3.69 18.09 1.02
N ARG A 371 -3.41 18.97 0.07
CA ARG A 371 -2.22 19.82 0.08
C ARG A 371 -2.61 21.28 0.26
N TYR A 372 -1.60 22.10 0.48
CA TYR A 372 -1.78 23.54 0.60
C TYR A 372 -2.26 24.16 -0.72
N GLU A 373 -1.87 23.61 -1.86
CA GLU A 373 -2.29 24.05 -3.18
C GLU A 373 -3.81 23.91 -3.38
N ASP A 374 -4.43 22.87 -2.80
CA ASP A 374 -5.89 22.68 -2.86
C ASP A 374 -6.62 23.78 -2.08
N TYR A 375 -6.04 24.22 -0.95
CA TYR A 375 -6.53 25.39 -0.22
C TYR A 375 -6.36 26.68 -1.02
N GLN A 376 -5.23 26.88 -1.69
CA GLN A 376 -5.00 28.06 -2.53
C GLN A 376 -5.98 28.14 -3.70
N LEU A 377 -6.30 26.99 -4.32
CA LEU A 377 -7.30 26.88 -5.37
C LEU A 377 -8.69 27.27 -4.86
N ALA A 378 -9.08 26.74 -3.69
CA ALA A 378 -10.34 27.11 -3.05
C ALA A 378 -10.44 28.61 -2.73
N VAL A 379 -9.35 29.24 -2.28
CA VAL A 379 -9.30 30.69 -1.99
C VAL A 379 -9.48 31.52 -3.27
N GLN A 380 -9.11 30.99 -4.43
CA GLN A 380 -9.36 31.63 -5.73
C GLN A 380 -10.81 31.44 -6.21
N GLY A 381 -11.63 30.70 -5.45
CA GLY A 381 -13.02 30.41 -5.75
C GLY A 381 -13.24 29.17 -6.61
N GLU A 382 -12.20 28.37 -6.84
CA GLU A 382 -12.25 27.13 -7.60
C GLU A 382 -12.38 25.92 -6.68
N MET A 383 -13.31 25.00 -6.96
CA MET A 383 -13.50 23.79 -6.14
C MET A 383 -12.42 22.75 -6.45
N PRO A 384 -11.67 22.23 -5.46
CA PRO A 384 -10.70 21.18 -5.70
C PRO A 384 -11.36 19.87 -6.18
N ASP A 385 -10.83 19.30 -7.27
CA ASP A 385 -11.31 18.03 -7.84
C ASP A 385 -11.36 16.90 -6.79
N LEU A 386 -10.36 16.86 -5.90
CA LEU A 386 -10.28 15.86 -4.83
C LEU A 386 -11.48 15.95 -3.87
N TRP A 387 -11.91 17.17 -3.54
CA TRP A 387 -13.10 17.38 -2.71
C TRP A 387 -14.35 16.90 -3.44
N TRP A 388 -14.53 17.34 -4.70
CA TRP A 388 -15.70 17.01 -5.51
C TRP A 388 -15.87 15.50 -5.69
N LYS A 389 -14.80 14.80 -6.13
CA LYS A 389 -14.82 13.34 -6.29
C LYS A 389 -15.16 12.64 -4.98
N THR A 390 -14.59 13.10 -3.86
CA THR A 390 -14.87 12.52 -2.54
C THR A 390 -16.33 12.73 -2.13
N HIS A 391 -16.89 13.92 -2.36
CA HIS A 391 -18.29 14.21 -2.04
C HIS A 391 -19.27 13.34 -2.85
N GLN A 392 -18.98 13.09 -4.13
CA GLN A 392 -19.79 12.20 -4.97
C GLN A 392 -19.79 10.74 -4.47
N ARG A 393 -18.67 10.26 -3.92
CA ARG A 393 -18.56 8.90 -3.32
C ARG A 393 -19.28 8.76 -1.97
N LEU A 394 -19.56 9.88 -1.30
CA LEU A 394 -20.24 9.91 0.00
C LEU A 394 -21.77 10.03 -0.12
N GLN A 395 -22.30 9.99 -1.35
CA GLN A 395 -23.73 9.80 -1.64
C GLN A 395 -24.12 8.35 -1.37
#